data_AF-A0A8H2WYX8-F1
#
_entry.id   AF-A0A8H2WYX8-F1
#
_cell.length_a   1.000
_cell.length_b   1.000
_cell.length_c   1.000
_cell.angle_alpha   90.00
_cell.angle_beta   90.00
_cell.angle_gamma   90.00
#
_symmetry.space_group_name_H-M   'P 1'
#
loop_
_entity.id
_entity.type
_entity.pdbx_description
1 polymer ?
#
loop_
_entity_poly.entity_id
_entity_poly.type
_entity_poly.pdbx_seq_one_letter_code
_entity_poly.pdbx_strand_id
1 'polypeptide(L)'
;MILNPAHSGGYNSPNAARAWSYLTSIITGQPLSVNDDIPDHGAFLQYAPSFVLDVPAGNMPDENTEQDLTEIESSYDILIERIRRAQSA
;
A
#
# COMPACT_ATOMS: atom_id res chain seq x y z
N MET A 1 8.22 26.33 13.56
CA MET A 1 8.57 24.90 13.44
C MET A 1 7.29 24.11 13.71
N ILE A 2 6.50 23.86 12.66
CA ILE A 2 5.35 22.96 12.74
C ILE A 2 5.70 21.81 11.79
N LEU A 3 6.01 20.66 12.38
CA LEU A 3 6.07 19.40 11.66
C LEU A 3 4.64 19.13 11.18
N ASN A 4 4.41 19.18 9.87
CA ASN A 4 3.16 18.67 9.31
C ASN A 4 3.16 17.16 9.58
N PRO A 5 2.23 16.61 10.37
CA PRO A 5 2.11 15.16 10.47
C PRO A 5 1.80 14.70 9.05
N ALA A 6 2.59 13.75 8.54
CA ALA A 6 2.27 13.06 7.31
C ALA A 6 0.96 12.30 7.56
N HIS A 7 -0.17 12.97 7.43
CA HIS A 7 -1.46 12.33 7.26
C HIS A 7 -1.35 11.62 5.91
N SER A 8 -0.93 10.35 5.93
CA SER A 8 -0.95 9.54 4.72
C SER A 8 -2.38 9.54 4.18
N GLY A 9 -2.53 9.51 2.85
CA GLY A 9 -3.84 9.30 2.24
C GLY A 9 -4.52 8.01 2.72
N GLY A 10 -5.80 7.85 2.39
CA GLY A 10 -6.63 6.74 2.86
C GLY A 10 -8.03 7.20 3.24
N TYR A 11 -8.82 7.64 2.25
CA TYR A 11 -10.14 8.23 2.49
C TYR A 11 -11.23 7.20 2.84
N ASN A 12 -10.87 5.92 2.85
CA ASN A 12 -11.66 4.83 3.38
C ASN A 12 -10.98 4.29 4.64
N SER A 13 -11.42 4.78 5.81
CA SER A 13 -10.79 4.46 7.09
C SER A 13 -10.70 2.96 7.41
N PRO A 14 -11.73 2.12 7.12
CA PRO A 14 -11.61 0.67 7.28
C PRO A 14 -10.50 0.04 6.42
N ASN A 15 -10.37 0.43 5.15
CA ASN A 15 -9.31 -0.09 4.28
C ASN A 15 -7.93 0.40 4.72
N ALA A 16 -7.83 1.64 5.18
CA ALA A 16 -6.59 2.15 5.77
C ALA A 16 -6.19 1.32 7.01
N ALA A 17 -7.13 1.02 7.91
CA ALA A 17 -6.88 0.20 9.09
C ALA A 17 -6.47 -1.23 8.75
N ARG A 18 -7.07 -1.86 7.71
CA ARG A 18 -6.63 -3.16 7.18
C ARG A 18 -5.17 -3.11 6.70
N ALA A 19 -4.84 -2.13 5.87
CA ALA A 19 -3.50 -1.98 5.32
C ALA A 19 -2.44 -1.80 6.42
N TRP A 20 -2.69 -0.89 7.38
CA TRP A 20 -1.74 -0.64 8.46
C TRP A 20 -1.61 -1.82 9.43
N SER A 21 -2.69 -2.54 9.73
CA SER A 21 -2.64 -3.75 10.54
C SER A 21 -1.80 -4.85 9.87
N TYR A 22 -2.01 -5.07 8.57
CA TYR A 22 -1.23 -6.03 7.80
C TYR A 22 0.25 -5.67 7.73
N LEU A 23 0.59 -4.41 7.39
CA LEU A 23 1.98 -3.95 7.35
C LEU A 23 2.69 -4.07 8.70
N THR A 24 1.98 -3.73 9.78
CA THR A 24 2.52 -3.89 11.15
C THR A 24 2.84 -5.35 11.44
N SER A 25 1.96 -6.28 11.05
CA SER A 25 2.20 -7.71 11.24
C SER A 25 3.48 -8.20 10.56
N ILE A 26 3.73 -7.73 9.32
CA ILE A 26 4.98 -8.01 8.58
C ILE A 26 6.18 -7.44 9.32
N ILE A 27 6.12 -6.17 9.74
CA ILE A 27 7.22 -5.48 10.44
C ILE A 27 7.57 -6.20 11.75
N THR A 28 6.57 -6.71 12.46
CA THR A 28 6.77 -7.47 13.71
C THR A 28 7.22 -8.91 13.49
N GLY A 29 7.35 -9.36 12.23
CA GLY A 29 7.77 -10.72 11.89
C GLY A 29 6.71 -11.78 12.15
N GLN A 30 5.44 -11.40 12.25
CA GLN A 30 4.29 -12.28 12.49
C GLN A 30 3.20 -11.96 11.46
N PRO A 31 3.41 -12.27 10.17
CA PRO A 31 2.49 -11.87 9.11
C PRO A 31 1.10 -12.49 9.33
N LEU A 32 0.08 -11.64 9.34
CA LEU A 32 -1.33 -12.06 9.35
C LEU A 32 -1.72 -12.64 7.99
N SER A 33 -2.76 -13.46 7.96
CA SER A 33 -3.41 -13.89 6.72
C SER A 33 -4.41 -12.83 6.27
N VAL A 34 -4.56 -12.64 4.95
CA VAL A 34 -5.61 -11.77 4.40
C VAL A 34 -7.02 -12.28 4.73
N ASN A 35 -7.17 -13.58 4.99
CA ASN A 35 -8.44 -14.18 5.38
C ASN A 35 -8.68 -14.18 6.90
N ASP A 36 -7.80 -13.55 7.69
CA ASP A 36 -8.02 -13.44 9.13
C ASP A 36 -9.22 -12.54 9.43
N ASP A 37 -10.02 -12.96 10.41
CA ASP A 37 -11.18 -12.21 10.90
C ASP A 37 -10.73 -10.92 11.60
N ILE A 38 -11.49 -9.85 11.41
CA ILE A 38 -11.31 -8.60 12.14
C ILE A 38 -11.75 -8.84 13.60
N PRO A 39 -10.90 -8.52 14.60
CA PRO A 39 -11.30 -8.63 16.00
C PRO A 39 -12.41 -7.64 16.36
N ASP A 40 -13.25 -8.00 17.33
CA ASP A 40 -14.32 -7.12 17.81
C ASP A 40 -13.77 -5.83 18.46
N HIS A 41 -14.34 -4.69 18.07
CA HIS A 41 -13.98 -3.36 18.54
C HIS A 41 -15.08 -2.33 18.16
N GLY A 42 -15.03 -1.10 18.69
CA GLY A 42 -16.09 -0.09 18.50
C GLY A 42 -16.44 0.28 17.04
N ALA A 43 -15.54 0.07 16.08
CA ALA A 43 -15.77 0.31 14.66
C ALA A 43 -16.05 -0.97 13.83
N PHE A 44 -16.30 -2.12 14.47
CA PHE A 44 -16.30 -3.45 13.82
C PHE A 44 -17.26 -3.54 12.63
N LEU A 45 -18.45 -2.93 12.76
CA LEU A 45 -19.46 -2.90 11.70
C LEU A 45 -19.01 -2.18 10.42
N GLN A 46 -17.98 -1.33 10.47
CA GLN A 46 -17.46 -0.65 9.28
C GLN A 46 -16.67 -1.59 8.35
N TYR A 47 -16.37 -2.82 8.80
CA TYR A 47 -15.64 -3.83 8.03
C TYR A 47 -16.57 -4.77 7.25
N ALA A 48 -17.89 -4.54 7.31
CA ALA A 48 -18.85 -5.23 6.49
C ALA A 48 -18.55 -5.09 4.98
N PRO A 49 -18.99 -6.04 4.13
CA PRO A 49 -19.75 -7.23 4.48
C PRO A 49 -18.89 -8.42 4.92
N SER A 50 -17.57 -8.38 4.68
CA SER A 50 -16.71 -9.55 4.80
C SER A 50 -16.15 -9.75 6.21
N PHE A 51 -15.92 -8.68 6.97
CA PHE A 51 -15.31 -8.72 8.31
C PHE A 51 -13.94 -9.41 8.36
N VAL A 52 -13.24 -9.50 7.24
CA VAL A 52 -11.85 -10.00 7.15
C VAL A 52 -10.88 -8.89 6.75
N LEU A 53 -9.60 -9.20 6.85
CA LEU A 53 -8.50 -8.30 6.50
C LEU A 53 -8.41 -7.99 5.00
N ASP A 54 -8.90 -8.90 4.14
CA ASP A 54 -8.85 -8.74 2.69
C ASP A 54 -9.73 -7.58 2.19
N VAL A 55 -9.26 -6.94 1.11
CA VAL A 55 -10.00 -5.94 0.34
C VAL A 55 -9.95 -6.35 -1.13
N PRO A 56 -11.05 -6.86 -1.70
CA PRO A 56 -11.04 -7.30 -3.08
C PRO A 56 -10.83 -6.11 -4.03
N ALA A 57 -10.16 -6.37 -5.15
CA ALA A 57 -10.02 -5.40 -6.22
C ALA A 57 -11.41 -4.95 -6.72
N GLY A 58 -11.54 -3.66 -7.00
CA GLY A 58 -12.74 -3.12 -7.64
C GLY A 58 -12.79 -3.47 -9.13
N ASN A 59 -13.91 -3.13 -9.77
CA ASN A 59 -14.10 -3.33 -11.22
C ASN A 59 -13.56 -2.18 -12.08
N MET A 60 -12.73 -1.31 -11.52
CA MET A 60 -12.14 -0.20 -12.27
C MET A 60 -11.14 -0.77 -13.29
N PRO A 61 -11.25 -0.44 -14.58
CA PRO A 61 -10.28 -0.90 -15.58
C PRO A 61 -8.87 -0.46 -15.22
N ASP A 62 -7.92 -1.35 -15.45
CA ASP A 62 -6.50 -1.01 -15.37
C ASP A 62 -6.09 -0.32 -16.68
N GLU A 63 -5.78 0.97 -16.60
CA GLU A 63 -5.32 1.78 -17.72
C GLU A 63 -3.77 1.79 -17.81
N ASN A 64 -3.07 1.09 -16.90
CA ASN A 64 -1.62 0.94 -16.97
C ASN A 64 -1.27 -0.14 -17.98
N THR A 65 -0.91 0.25 -19.21
CA THR A 65 -0.50 -0.73 -20.22
C THR A 65 0.94 -1.19 -19.99
N GLU A 66 1.26 -2.44 -20.36
CA GLU A 66 2.62 -2.99 -20.29
C GLU A 66 3.65 -2.13 -21.04
N GLN A 67 3.22 -1.52 -22.17
CA GLN A 67 4.07 -0.61 -22.93
C GLN A 67 4.41 0.63 -22.10
N ASP A 68 3.40 1.30 -21.52
CA ASP A 68 3.60 2.50 -20.72
C ASP A 68 4.49 2.22 -19.49
N LEU A 69 4.26 1.09 -18.83
CA LEU A 69 5.07 0.66 -17.69
C LEU A 69 6.53 0.43 -18.09
N THR A 70 6.78 -0.27 -19.21
CA THR A 70 8.14 -0.54 -19.71
C THR A 70 8.88 0.76 -20.07
N GLU A 71 8.19 1.72 -20.68
CA GLU A 71 8.77 3.03 -21.04
C GLU A 71 9.18 3.83 -19.78
N ILE A 72 8.37 3.78 -18.73
CA ILE A 72 8.65 4.41 -17.44
C ILE A 72 9.85 3.72 -16.76
N GLU A 73 9.86 2.38 -16.72
CA GLU A 73 10.96 1.60 -16.13
C GLU A 73 12.31 1.93 -16.78
N SER A 74 12.35 1.97 -18.12
CA SER A 74 13.56 2.34 -18.86
C SER A 74 14.07 3.75 -18.49
N SER A 75 13.15 4.69 -18.26
CA SER A 75 13.50 6.03 -17.81
C SER A 75 14.15 6.02 -16.41
N TYR A 76 13.63 5.20 -15.49
CA TYR A 76 14.22 5.03 -14.16
C TYR A 76 15.61 4.37 -14.22
N ASP A 77 15.81 3.35 -15.06
CA ASP A 77 17.11 2.71 -15.24
C ASP A 77 18.20 3.71 -15.66
N ILE A 78 17.88 4.58 -16.62
CA ILE A 78 18.80 5.64 -17.05
C ILE A 78 19.16 6.57 -15.89
N LEU A 79 18.18 6.97 -15.07
CA LEU A 79 18.40 7.85 -13.93
C LEU A 79 19.25 7.17 -12.84
N ILE A 80 18.96 5.91 -12.54
CA ILE A 80 19.71 5.10 -11.59
C ILE A 80 21.19 5.02 -12.01
N GLU A 81 21.45 4.72 -13.28
CA GLU A 81 22.82 4.65 -13.80
C GLU A 81 23.55 5.99 -13.73
N ARG A 82 22.85 7.10 -13.99
CA ARG A 82 23.41 8.45 -13.82
C ARG A 82 23.80 8.73 -12.37
N ILE A 83 22.93 8.40 -11.42
CA ILE A 83 23.19 8.58 -9.99
C ILE A 83 24.38 7.75 -9.54
N ARG A 84 24.43 6.47 -9.93
CA ARG A 84 25.55 5.56 -9.59
C ARG A 84 26.88 6.10 -10.08
N ARG A 85 26.94 6.58 -11.34
CA ARG A 85 28.15 7.18 -11.91
C ARG A 85 28.59 8.43 -11.15
N ALA A 86 27.65 9.31 -10.78
CA ALA A 86 27.94 10.52 -10.02
C ALA A 86 28.44 10.24 -8.59
N GLN A 87 28.00 9.14 -7.97
CA GLN A 87 28.47 8.71 -6.64
C GLN A 87 29.83 8.01 -6.67
N SER A 88 30.26 7.54 -7.84
CA SER A 88 31.52 6.82 -8.04
C SER A 88 32.67 7.73 -8.50
N ALA A 89 32.41 9.02 -8.70
CA ALA A 89 33.35 10.06 -9.11
C ALA A 89 33.75 10.94 -7.92
#